data_AF-A0AAW8ERD6-F1
#
_entry.id   AF-A0AAW8ERD6-F1
#
_cell.length_a   1.000
_cell.length_b   1.000
_cell.length_c   1.000
_cell.angle_alpha   90.00
_cell.angle_beta   90.00
_cell.angle_gamma   90.00
#
_symmetry.space_group_name_H-M   'P 1'
#
loop_
_entity.id
_entity.type
_entity.pdbx_description
1 polymer ?
#
loop_
_entity_poly.entity_id
_entity_poly.type
_entity_poly.pdbx_seq_one_letter_code
_entity_poly.pdbx_strand_id
1 'polypeptide(L)'
;MALSDAPLLRALRGDRPAQTPVWFMRQAGRSLPEYRELRVGTRMLDACLTPDLAAEITLQPVRRHGVDAAVFFSDIVIPLRLAGVDVVIEPGRGPVFANPVRSADDVQRLTAIDPADLDGTAIAAAVKIVTDELGGTPLIGFAGAPFTLAAYLVEGGPSKEHLQARAMMHADPDSWNRLAGWLGQVSRRFLEIQRDAGASVVQLFDSWAGSLSPADYRAFVAPHSHAALDGIGIPTIHFGVGTGPFLADMRLDGVADAVGVDWRQPLDEAAAILGPDVTVQGNIDPALLGAPWPVLEAHVLDVLERGRAARGHILNLGHGVPPETDPDQLTRIVELVHSR
;
A
#
# COMPACT_ATOMS: atom_id res chain seq x y z
N MET A 1 -12.50 23.42 -4.69
CA MET A 1 -11.48 22.96 -5.66
C MET A 1 -12.01 21.68 -6.28
N ALA A 2 -11.89 21.48 -7.60
CA ALA A 2 -12.29 20.20 -8.19
C ALA A 2 -11.32 19.10 -7.70
N LEU A 3 -11.83 17.90 -7.46
CA LEU A 3 -11.00 16.76 -7.02
C LEU A 3 -9.82 16.53 -7.96
N SER A 4 -10.04 16.70 -9.27
CA SER A 4 -9.00 16.60 -10.31
C SER A 4 -7.79 17.50 -10.05
N ASP A 5 -7.97 18.63 -9.37
CA ASP A 5 -6.91 19.62 -9.12
C ASP A 5 -6.15 19.36 -7.80
N ALA A 6 -6.54 18.32 -7.04
CA ALA A 6 -5.87 17.95 -5.80
C ALA A 6 -4.36 17.73 -6.03
N PRO A 7 -3.48 18.24 -5.15
CA PRO A 7 -2.02 18.15 -5.31
C PRO A 7 -1.51 16.73 -5.58
N LEU A 8 -2.07 15.72 -4.89
CA LEU A 8 -1.72 14.30 -5.13
C LEU A 8 -1.97 13.89 -6.58
N LEU A 9 -3.17 14.15 -7.11
CA LEU A 9 -3.54 13.74 -8.46
C LEU A 9 -2.76 14.49 -9.54
N ARG A 10 -2.40 15.76 -9.28
CA ARG A 10 -1.50 16.53 -10.16
C ARG A 10 -0.11 15.89 -10.20
N ALA A 11 0.47 15.60 -9.03
CA ALA A 11 1.78 14.95 -8.93
C ALA A 11 1.81 13.58 -9.64
N LEU A 12 0.75 12.78 -9.53
CA LEU A 12 0.65 11.48 -10.21
C LEU A 12 0.54 11.61 -11.73
N ARG A 13 -0.10 12.66 -12.25
CA ARG A 13 -0.07 12.99 -13.69
C ARG A 13 1.22 13.69 -14.12
N GLY A 14 2.14 13.89 -13.18
CA GLY A 14 3.43 14.54 -13.39
C GLY A 14 3.37 16.03 -13.62
N ASP A 15 2.26 16.67 -13.24
CA ASP A 15 2.16 18.11 -13.10
C ASP A 15 2.57 18.46 -11.67
N ARG A 16 3.77 19.00 -11.49
CA ARG A 16 4.31 19.29 -10.16
C ARG A 16 3.46 20.37 -9.47
N PRO A 17 2.73 20.04 -8.39
CA PRO A 17 1.96 21.03 -7.66
C PRO A 17 2.88 22.05 -6.96
N ALA A 18 2.33 23.23 -6.65
CA ALA A 18 3.07 24.26 -5.93
C ALA A 18 3.50 23.78 -4.53
N GLN A 19 2.63 23.00 -3.89
CA GLN A 19 2.82 22.40 -2.59
C GLN A 19 2.97 20.88 -2.75
N THR A 20 4.02 20.30 -2.16
CA THR A 20 4.24 18.84 -2.21
C THR A 20 3.10 18.13 -1.45
N PRO A 21 2.33 17.22 -2.08
CA PRO A 21 1.30 16.47 -1.39
C PRO A 21 1.91 15.54 -0.34
N VAL A 22 1.29 15.47 0.84
CA VAL A 22 1.72 14.61 1.93
C VAL A 22 0.58 13.74 2.47
N TRP A 23 0.88 12.46 2.66
CA TRP A 23 0.07 11.50 3.40
C TRP A 23 0.97 10.42 4.00
N PHE A 24 0.47 9.58 4.90
CA PHE A 24 1.30 8.55 5.55
C PHE A 24 0.69 7.14 5.44
N MET A 25 1.53 6.17 5.06
CA MET A 25 1.18 4.76 5.21
C MET A 25 0.85 4.46 6.68
N ARG A 26 -0.29 3.80 6.95
CA ARG A 26 -0.82 3.56 8.31
C ARG A 26 -1.14 4.83 9.10
N GLN A 27 -1.44 5.96 8.44
CA GLN A 27 -1.94 7.17 9.12
C GLN A 27 -3.18 6.89 9.98
N ALA A 28 -4.08 6.02 9.50
CA ALA A 28 -5.19 5.48 10.27
C ALA A 28 -4.72 4.22 11.00
N GLY A 29 -4.39 4.34 12.29
CA GLY A 29 -3.86 3.20 13.01
C GLY A 29 -3.50 3.49 14.46
N ARG A 30 -2.73 2.55 15.02
CA ARG A 30 -2.44 2.47 16.45
C ARG A 30 -1.67 3.66 17.01
N SER A 31 -1.15 4.59 16.23
CA SER A 31 -0.58 5.84 16.76
C SER A 31 -1.66 6.79 17.30
N LEU A 32 -2.89 6.72 16.77
CA LEU A 32 -3.99 7.61 17.13
C LEU A 32 -4.75 7.10 18.37
N PRO A 33 -4.91 7.92 19.44
CA PRO A 33 -5.76 7.60 20.58
C PRO A 33 -7.20 7.25 20.18
N GLU A 34 -7.82 8.07 19.32
CA GLU A 34 -9.18 7.91 18.80
C GLU A 34 -9.37 6.60 18.02
N TYR A 35 -8.35 6.13 17.31
CA TYR A 35 -8.37 4.80 16.67
C TYR A 35 -8.36 3.70 17.74
N ARG A 36 -7.51 3.81 18.76
CA ARG A 36 -7.39 2.80 19.82
C ARG A 36 -8.72 2.66 20.57
N GLU A 37 -9.36 3.78 20.91
CA GLU A 37 -10.67 3.83 21.56
C GLU A 37 -11.76 3.18 20.70
N LEU A 38 -11.82 3.56 19.42
CA LEU A 38 -12.83 3.06 18.49
C LEU A 38 -12.68 1.56 18.17
N ARG A 39 -11.47 1.00 18.28
CA ARG A 39 -11.16 -0.40 18.00
C ARG A 39 -11.28 -1.33 19.20
N VAL A 40 -11.61 -0.83 20.39
CA VAL A 40 -11.81 -1.68 21.58
C VAL A 40 -12.90 -2.72 21.31
N GLY A 41 -12.59 -3.99 21.56
CA GLY A 41 -13.53 -5.11 21.41
C GLY A 41 -13.83 -5.54 19.97
N THR A 42 -13.27 -4.88 18.94
CA THR A 42 -13.50 -5.25 17.54
C THR A 42 -12.25 -5.87 16.94
N ARG A 43 -12.35 -6.99 16.20
CA ARG A 43 -11.21 -7.61 15.51
C ARG A 43 -10.90 -6.86 14.21
N MET A 44 -9.65 -6.96 13.74
CA MET A 44 -9.15 -6.12 12.63
C MET A 44 -9.98 -6.31 11.35
N LEU A 45 -10.14 -7.57 10.93
CA LEU A 45 -10.88 -7.89 9.70
C LEU A 45 -12.37 -7.54 9.84
N ASP A 46 -12.97 -7.74 11.01
CA ASP A 46 -14.37 -7.37 11.26
C ASP A 46 -14.59 -5.85 11.09
N ALA A 47 -13.64 -5.02 11.56
CA ALA A 47 -13.74 -3.57 11.35
C ALA A 47 -13.56 -3.15 9.90
N CYS A 48 -12.68 -3.81 9.15
CA CYS A 48 -12.53 -3.57 7.72
C CYS A 48 -13.81 -3.90 6.93
N LEU A 49 -14.64 -4.81 7.45
CA LEU A 49 -15.91 -5.24 6.85
C LEU A 49 -17.13 -4.56 7.47
N THR A 50 -16.94 -3.60 8.38
CA THR A 50 -18.02 -2.79 8.96
C THR A 50 -17.97 -1.39 8.34
N PRO A 51 -18.88 -1.04 7.42
CA PRO A 51 -18.72 0.15 6.58
C PRO A 51 -18.53 1.46 7.34
N ASP A 52 -19.40 1.76 8.31
CA ASP A 52 -19.32 2.99 9.10
C ASP A 52 -18.03 3.08 9.93
N LEU A 53 -17.57 1.93 10.45
CA LEU A 53 -16.36 1.85 11.25
C LEU A 53 -15.10 2.02 10.38
N ALA A 54 -15.03 1.35 9.24
CA ALA A 54 -13.93 1.53 8.28
C ALA A 54 -13.89 2.97 7.76
N ALA A 55 -15.05 3.58 7.51
CA ALA A 55 -15.14 4.96 7.07
C ALA A 55 -14.64 5.93 8.14
N GLU A 56 -15.15 5.84 9.37
CA GLU A 56 -14.72 6.71 10.47
C GLU A 56 -13.19 6.60 10.70
N ILE A 57 -12.65 5.37 10.75
CA ILE A 57 -11.20 5.17 10.91
C ILE A 57 -10.41 5.81 9.76
N THR A 58 -10.89 5.72 8.52
CA THR A 58 -10.25 6.32 7.35
C THR A 58 -10.18 7.85 7.47
N LEU A 59 -11.19 8.48 8.06
CA LEU A 59 -11.36 9.93 8.13
C LEU A 59 -10.58 10.58 9.29
N GLN A 60 -10.31 9.84 10.37
CA GLN A 60 -9.58 10.34 11.55
C GLN A 60 -8.29 11.11 11.22
N PRO A 61 -7.35 10.57 10.42
CA PRO A 61 -6.07 11.23 10.16
C PRO A 61 -6.22 12.45 9.25
N VAL A 62 -7.23 12.46 8.38
CA VAL A 62 -7.55 13.62 7.54
C VAL A 62 -8.03 14.77 8.41
N ARG A 63 -8.97 14.51 9.32
CA ARG A 63 -9.47 15.52 10.27
C ARG A 63 -8.38 16.01 11.22
N ARG A 64 -7.51 15.11 11.69
CA ARG A 64 -6.46 15.43 12.67
C ARG A 64 -5.27 16.18 12.07
N HIS A 65 -4.74 15.69 10.96
CA HIS A 65 -3.46 16.14 10.43
C HIS A 65 -3.59 17.07 9.22
N GLY A 66 -4.74 17.09 8.54
CA GLY A 66 -4.90 17.85 7.30
C GLY A 66 -4.10 17.29 6.13
N VAL A 67 -3.85 15.98 6.10
CA VAL A 67 -3.14 15.31 4.99
C VAL A 67 -3.84 15.51 3.64
N ASP A 68 -3.06 15.50 2.56
CA ASP A 68 -3.53 15.74 1.18
C ASP A 68 -4.20 14.52 0.54
N ALA A 69 -4.25 13.39 1.27
CA ALA A 69 -4.93 12.18 0.84
C ALA A 69 -5.39 11.33 2.02
N ALA A 70 -6.56 10.72 1.88
CA ALA A 70 -6.96 9.60 2.71
C ALA A 70 -6.39 8.31 2.11
N VAL A 71 -6.04 7.34 2.95
CA VAL A 71 -5.84 5.95 2.53
C VAL A 71 -6.90 5.11 3.19
N PHE A 72 -7.61 4.31 2.40
CA PHE A 72 -8.74 3.50 2.88
C PHE A 72 -8.30 2.60 4.03
N PHE A 73 -9.09 2.53 5.10
CA PHE A 73 -8.83 1.60 6.19
C PHE A 73 -9.26 0.19 5.79
N SER A 74 -8.28 -0.67 5.52
CA SER A 74 -8.46 -2.08 5.24
C SER A 74 -7.23 -2.88 5.65
N ASP A 75 -7.17 -4.16 5.29
CA ASP A 75 -5.96 -4.99 5.40
C ASP A 75 -5.71 -5.70 4.06
N ILE A 76 -4.43 -5.91 3.71
CA ILE A 76 -4.04 -6.58 2.46
C ILE A 76 -4.60 -8.00 2.35
N VAL A 77 -4.98 -8.65 3.45
CA VAL A 77 -5.58 -10.00 3.43
C VAL A 77 -7.11 -10.00 3.28
N ILE A 78 -7.78 -8.85 3.30
CA ILE A 78 -9.24 -8.76 3.12
C ILE A 78 -9.71 -9.41 1.81
N PRO A 79 -9.08 -9.20 0.65
CA PRO A 79 -9.46 -9.88 -0.60
C PRO A 79 -9.48 -11.40 -0.48
N LEU A 80 -8.53 -11.98 0.27
CA LEU A 80 -8.48 -13.42 0.52
C LEU A 80 -9.63 -13.86 1.41
N ARG A 81 -9.97 -13.06 2.43
CA ARG A 81 -11.13 -13.32 3.29
C ARG A 81 -12.43 -13.29 2.48
N LEU A 82 -12.58 -12.33 1.57
CA LEU A 82 -13.72 -12.24 0.65
C LEU A 82 -13.77 -13.42 -0.32
N ALA A 83 -12.61 -13.98 -0.69
CA ALA A 83 -12.50 -15.21 -1.47
C ALA A 83 -12.80 -16.49 -0.66
N GLY A 84 -13.18 -16.37 0.62
CA GLY A 84 -13.45 -17.52 1.48
C GLY A 84 -12.22 -18.18 2.09
N VAL A 85 -11.03 -17.57 2.00
CA VAL A 85 -9.83 -18.05 2.68
C VAL A 85 -9.94 -17.81 4.18
N ASP A 86 -9.66 -18.85 4.97
CA ASP A 86 -9.68 -18.77 6.42
C ASP A 86 -8.40 -18.14 6.97
N VAL A 87 -8.47 -16.82 7.17
CA VAL A 87 -7.42 -15.99 7.74
C VAL A 87 -7.92 -15.25 8.96
N VAL A 88 -7.08 -15.20 10.00
CA VAL A 88 -7.30 -14.42 11.21
C VAL A 88 -6.09 -13.53 11.48
N ILE A 89 -6.30 -12.33 12.00
CA ILE A 89 -5.20 -11.48 12.48
C ILE A 89 -5.03 -11.73 13.98
N GLU A 90 -3.94 -12.41 14.34
CA GLU A 90 -3.58 -12.67 15.73
C GLU A 90 -2.87 -11.45 16.33
N PRO A 91 -3.31 -10.94 17.51
CA PRO A 91 -2.67 -9.82 18.19
C PRO A 91 -1.17 -10.07 18.41
N GLY A 92 -0.33 -9.11 17.99
CA GLY A 92 1.13 -9.19 18.16
C GLY A 92 1.85 -10.14 17.20
N ARG A 93 1.13 -10.96 16.43
CA ARG A 93 1.71 -11.87 15.43
C ARG A 93 1.44 -11.39 14.01
N GLY A 94 0.19 -11.05 13.67
CA GLY A 94 -0.22 -10.70 12.30
C GLY A 94 -1.16 -11.76 11.70
N PRO A 95 -1.33 -11.80 10.36
CA PRO A 95 -2.25 -12.73 9.73
C PRO A 95 -1.75 -14.18 9.85
N VAL A 96 -2.65 -15.10 10.17
CA VAL A 96 -2.41 -16.54 10.29
C VAL A 96 -3.47 -17.27 9.47
N PHE A 97 -3.02 -18.23 8.68
CA PHE A 97 -3.86 -18.99 7.76
C PHE A 97 -4.06 -20.40 8.29
N ALA A 98 -5.32 -20.83 8.40
CA ALA A 98 -5.65 -22.15 8.95
C ALA A 98 -5.10 -23.29 8.07
N ASN A 99 -5.11 -23.09 6.76
CA ASN A 99 -4.66 -24.06 5.76
C ASN A 99 -3.62 -23.43 4.84
N PRO A 100 -2.32 -23.43 5.21
CA PRO A 100 -1.26 -22.93 4.36
C PRO A 100 -1.15 -23.74 3.06
N VAL A 101 -0.74 -23.09 1.97
CA VAL A 101 -0.53 -23.75 0.67
C VAL A 101 0.77 -24.55 0.70
N ARG A 102 0.70 -25.86 0.47
CA ARG A 102 1.87 -26.78 0.53
C ARG A 102 2.04 -27.63 -0.72
N SER A 103 1.03 -27.69 -1.59
CA SER A 103 0.99 -28.60 -2.74
C SER A 103 0.26 -28.00 -3.95
N ALA A 104 0.46 -28.60 -5.12
CA ALA A 104 -0.28 -28.27 -6.34
C ALA A 104 -1.80 -28.42 -6.17
N ASP A 105 -2.26 -29.41 -5.40
CA ASP A 105 -3.68 -29.60 -5.09
C ASP A 105 -4.24 -28.45 -4.25
N ASP A 106 -3.47 -27.92 -3.29
CA ASP A 106 -3.88 -26.75 -2.51
C ASP A 106 -4.03 -25.52 -3.42
N VAL A 107 -3.09 -25.33 -4.36
CA VAL A 107 -3.16 -24.26 -5.37
C VAL A 107 -4.38 -24.47 -6.26
N GLN A 108 -4.63 -25.68 -6.74
CA GLN A 108 -5.78 -25.98 -7.59
C GLN A 108 -7.10 -25.65 -6.89
N ARG A 109 -7.25 -26.05 -5.61
CA ARG A 109 -8.47 -25.73 -4.83
C ARG A 109 -8.65 -24.23 -4.65
N LEU A 110 -7.58 -23.51 -4.33
CA LEU A 110 -7.65 -22.07 -4.10
C LEU A 110 -7.98 -21.30 -5.39
N THR A 111 -7.31 -21.66 -6.48
CA THR A 111 -7.46 -21.00 -7.79
C THR A 111 -8.71 -21.41 -8.57
N ALA A 112 -9.49 -22.35 -8.05
CA ALA A 112 -10.83 -22.68 -8.57
C ALA A 112 -11.88 -21.62 -8.21
N ILE A 113 -11.57 -20.72 -7.27
CA ILE A 113 -12.44 -19.63 -6.85
C ILE A 113 -12.31 -18.50 -7.88
N ASP A 114 -13.41 -18.10 -8.53
CA ASP A 114 -13.40 -17.00 -9.48
C ASP A 114 -13.25 -15.66 -8.73
N PRO A 115 -12.20 -14.87 -8.99
CA PRO A 115 -12.07 -13.54 -8.39
C PRO A 115 -13.23 -12.60 -8.72
N ALA A 116 -14.02 -12.84 -9.77
CA ALA A 116 -15.21 -12.05 -10.06
C ALA A 116 -16.28 -12.15 -8.95
N ASP A 117 -16.30 -13.26 -8.20
CA ASP A 117 -17.30 -13.58 -7.17
C ASP A 117 -17.00 -12.97 -5.79
N LEU A 118 -15.92 -12.17 -5.65
CA LEU A 118 -15.63 -11.49 -4.39
C LEU A 118 -16.78 -10.55 -3.99
N ASP A 119 -17.40 -10.80 -2.83
CA ASP A 119 -18.41 -9.92 -2.27
C ASP A 119 -17.79 -8.64 -1.72
N GLY A 120 -17.69 -7.64 -2.59
CA GLY A 120 -17.18 -6.30 -2.28
C GLY A 120 -18.17 -5.37 -1.58
N THR A 121 -19.39 -5.81 -1.23
CA THR A 121 -20.49 -4.91 -0.85
C THR A 121 -20.14 -4.00 0.32
N ALA A 122 -19.59 -4.56 1.40
CA ALA A 122 -19.19 -3.78 2.57
C ALA A 122 -18.06 -2.79 2.26
N ILE A 123 -17.12 -3.19 1.39
CA ILE A 123 -15.97 -2.38 1.00
C ILE A 123 -16.43 -1.20 0.14
N ALA A 124 -17.28 -1.46 -0.86
CA ALA A 124 -17.88 -0.43 -1.69
C ALA A 124 -18.71 0.57 -0.86
N ALA A 125 -19.49 0.08 0.10
CA ALA A 125 -20.26 0.93 1.00
C ALA A 125 -19.34 1.84 1.85
N ALA A 126 -18.27 1.28 2.43
CA ALA A 126 -17.32 2.04 3.23
C ALA A 126 -16.61 3.12 2.41
N VAL A 127 -16.11 2.75 1.22
CA VAL A 127 -15.45 3.69 0.30
C VAL A 127 -16.39 4.84 -0.07
N LYS A 128 -17.67 4.54 -0.36
CA LYS A 128 -18.65 5.56 -0.70
C LYS A 128 -18.87 6.56 0.44
N ILE A 129 -19.05 6.08 1.67
CA ILE A 129 -19.19 6.95 2.87
C ILE A 129 -17.97 7.86 2.98
N VAL A 130 -16.76 7.29 2.86
CA VAL A 130 -15.52 8.06 2.93
C VAL A 130 -15.46 9.13 1.85
N THR A 131 -15.73 8.79 0.59
CA THR A 131 -15.63 9.75 -0.51
C THR A 131 -16.68 10.86 -0.43
N ASP A 132 -17.88 10.55 0.09
CA ASP A 132 -18.92 11.55 0.32
C ASP A 132 -18.48 12.57 1.40
N GLU A 133 -17.72 12.13 2.41
CA GLU A 133 -17.21 13.00 3.48
C GLU A 133 -15.91 13.74 3.16
N LEU A 134 -15.03 13.18 2.33
CA LEU A 134 -13.72 13.77 2.01
C LEU A 134 -13.80 15.05 1.17
N GLY A 135 -14.90 15.25 0.44
CA GLY A 135 -15.08 16.39 -0.44
C GLY A 135 -13.97 16.49 -1.52
N GLY A 136 -13.01 17.41 -1.32
CA GLY A 136 -11.92 17.66 -2.27
C GLY A 136 -10.67 16.80 -2.07
N THR A 137 -10.58 16.02 -0.99
CA THR A 137 -9.40 15.20 -0.67
C THR A 137 -9.51 13.84 -1.35
N PRO A 138 -8.51 13.40 -2.15
CA PRO A 138 -8.55 12.11 -2.81
C PRO A 138 -8.44 10.94 -1.82
N LEU A 139 -9.17 9.86 -2.13
CA LEU A 139 -9.04 8.57 -1.46
C LEU A 139 -8.10 7.65 -2.26
N ILE A 140 -7.11 7.11 -1.56
CA ILE A 140 -6.23 6.05 -2.02
C ILE A 140 -6.81 4.70 -1.60
N GLY A 141 -7.31 3.92 -2.55
CA GLY A 141 -7.61 2.51 -2.37
C GLY A 141 -6.33 1.67 -2.41
N PHE A 142 -6.35 0.43 -1.93
CA PHE A 142 -5.16 -0.41 -1.99
C PHE A 142 -5.41 -1.91 -1.98
N ALA A 143 -4.39 -2.68 -2.36
CA ALA A 143 -4.35 -4.13 -2.25
C ALA A 143 -2.92 -4.63 -1.97
N GLY A 144 -2.79 -5.87 -1.49
CA GLY A 144 -1.49 -6.54 -1.42
C GLY A 144 -1.03 -7.01 -2.80
N ALA A 145 0.26 -6.93 -3.08
CA ALA A 145 0.82 -7.50 -4.31
C ALA A 145 0.80 -9.04 -4.27
N PRO A 146 0.78 -9.71 -5.43
CA PRO A 146 0.68 -11.17 -5.51
C PRO A 146 1.75 -11.91 -4.73
N PHE A 147 3.02 -11.50 -4.83
CA PHE A 147 4.10 -12.14 -4.06
C PHE A 147 3.88 -12.00 -2.56
N THR A 148 3.51 -10.80 -2.11
CA THR A 148 3.27 -10.54 -0.69
C THR A 148 2.13 -11.41 -0.14
N LEU A 149 1.04 -11.58 -0.87
CA LEU A 149 -0.08 -12.45 -0.48
C LEU A 149 0.30 -13.94 -0.56
N ALA A 150 1.03 -14.35 -1.60
CA ALA A 150 1.51 -15.72 -1.77
C ALA A 150 2.45 -16.11 -0.63
N ALA A 151 3.35 -15.22 -0.23
CA ALA A 151 4.26 -15.44 0.88
C ALA A 151 3.51 -15.74 2.18
N TYR A 152 2.45 -15.00 2.48
CA TYR A 152 1.60 -15.29 3.63
C TYR A 152 0.89 -16.65 3.54
N LEU A 153 0.31 -16.96 2.38
CA LEU A 153 -0.42 -18.22 2.15
C LEU A 153 0.51 -19.45 2.23
N VAL A 154 1.69 -19.36 1.63
CA VAL A 154 2.66 -20.46 1.59
C VAL A 154 3.36 -20.62 2.94
N GLU A 155 3.73 -19.53 3.61
CA GLU A 155 4.35 -19.63 4.94
C GLU A 155 3.32 -20.06 6.01
N GLY A 156 2.06 -19.63 5.85
CA GLY A 156 0.97 -19.84 6.82
C GLY A 156 0.87 -18.74 7.88
N GLY A 157 1.71 -17.71 7.77
CA GLY A 157 1.77 -16.59 8.69
C GLY A 157 2.94 -15.66 8.40
N PRO A 158 3.31 -14.76 9.33
CA PRO A 158 4.43 -13.86 9.15
C PRO A 158 5.74 -14.63 9.08
N SER A 159 6.54 -14.33 8.06
CA SER A 159 7.90 -14.84 7.87
C SER A 159 8.81 -13.67 7.51
N LYS A 160 10.09 -13.75 7.85
CA LYS A 160 11.07 -12.70 7.49
C LYS A 160 11.74 -12.99 6.15
N GLU A 161 12.08 -14.26 5.93
CA GLU A 161 12.92 -14.70 4.80
C GLU A 161 12.11 -15.31 3.65
N HIS A 162 10.83 -15.62 3.89
CA HIS A 162 9.90 -16.19 2.91
C HIS A 162 10.45 -17.42 2.16
N LEU A 163 11.22 -18.26 2.87
CA LEU A 163 11.98 -19.37 2.27
C LEU A 163 11.09 -20.37 1.55
N GLN A 164 9.86 -20.61 2.03
CA GLN A 164 8.96 -21.58 1.42
C GLN A 164 8.35 -21.04 0.14
N ALA A 165 7.94 -19.77 0.13
CA ALA A 165 7.45 -19.11 -1.08
C ALA A 165 8.55 -19.06 -2.16
N ARG A 166 9.77 -18.71 -1.75
CA ARG A 166 10.95 -18.72 -2.64
C ARG A 166 11.29 -20.12 -3.14
N ALA A 167 11.27 -21.13 -2.29
CA ALA A 167 11.50 -22.51 -2.70
C ALA A 167 10.44 -22.98 -3.72
N MET A 168 9.17 -22.62 -3.52
CA MET A 168 8.08 -22.97 -4.42
C MET A 168 8.27 -22.39 -5.83
N MET A 169 8.68 -21.12 -5.96
CA MET A 169 8.97 -20.49 -7.27
C MET A 169 9.91 -21.33 -8.13
N HIS A 170 10.91 -21.96 -7.49
CA HIS A 170 11.95 -22.74 -8.17
C HIS A 170 11.60 -24.22 -8.30
N ALA A 171 10.98 -24.80 -7.29
CA ALA A 171 10.68 -26.23 -7.24
C ALA A 171 9.48 -26.60 -8.11
N ASP A 172 8.47 -25.73 -8.19
CA ASP A 172 7.26 -25.92 -8.99
C ASP A 172 6.78 -24.57 -9.57
N PRO A 173 7.44 -24.09 -10.64
CA PRO A 173 7.10 -22.82 -11.29
C PRO A 173 5.65 -22.76 -11.81
N ASP A 174 5.06 -23.90 -12.19
CA ASP A 174 3.70 -23.94 -12.74
C ASP A 174 2.67 -23.67 -11.63
N SER A 175 2.81 -24.34 -10.48
CA SER A 175 1.98 -24.06 -9.31
C SER A 175 2.19 -22.64 -8.79
N TRP A 176 3.44 -22.15 -8.79
CA TRP A 176 3.74 -20.77 -8.40
C TRP A 176 3.02 -19.77 -9.31
N ASN A 177 3.17 -19.90 -10.64
CA ASN A 177 2.56 -18.96 -11.58
C ASN A 177 1.04 -19.02 -11.55
N ARG A 178 0.45 -20.19 -11.32
CA ARG A 178 -1.00 -20.32 -11.11
C ARG A 178 -1.45 -19.58 -9.85
N LEU A 179 -0.77 -19.77 -8.73
CA LEU A 179 -1.08 -19.11 -7.47
C LEU A 179 -0.92 -17.58 -7.58
N ALA A 180 0.26 -17.12 -8.03
CA ALA A 180 0.56 -15.70 -8.15
C ALA A 180 -0.35 -15.02 -9.18
N GLY A 181 -0.69 -15.69 -10.29
CA GLY A 181 -1.62 -15.18 -11.28
C GLY A 181 -3.03 -15.00 -10.72
N TRP A 182 -3.54 -15.99 -9.97
CA TRP A 182 -4.82 -15.89 -9.27
C TRP A 182 -4.82 -14.75 -8.23
N LEU A 183 -3.75 -14.62 -7.45
CA LEU A 183 -3.61 -13.52 -6.49
C LEU A 183 -3.56 -12.15 -7.18
N GLY A 184 -2.94 -12.05 -8.36
CA GLY A 184 -3.01 -10.85 -9.20
C GLY A 184 -4.44 -10.47 -9.56
N GLN A 185 -5.26 -11.44 -9.95
CA GLN A 185 -6.67 -11.22 -10.27
C GLN A 185 -7.50 -10.86 -9.03
N VAL A 186 -7.25 -11.49 -7.88
CA VAL A 186 -7.90 -11.16 -6.61
C VAL A 186 -7.58 -9.72 -6.19
N SER A 187 -6.30 -9.32 -6.22
CA SER A 187 -5.88 -7.96 -5.91
C SER A 187 -6.49 -6.96 -6.89
N ARG A 188 -6.47 -7.26 -8.19
CA ARG A 188 -7.11 -6.44 -9.23
C ARG A 188 -8.59 -6.21 -8.92
N ARG A 189 -9.35 -7.29 -8.69
CA ARG A 189 -10.79 -7.18 -8.42
C ARG A 189 -11.04 -6.28 -7.21
N PHE A 190 -10.26 -6.44 -6.14
CA PHE A 190 -10.40 -5.62 -4.95
C PHE A 190 -10.09 -4.13 -5.19
N LEU A 191 -9.10 -3.84 -6.04
CA LEU A 191 -8.81 -2.48 -6.47
C LEU A 191 -9.96 -1.90 -7.32
N GLU A 192 -10.53 -2.69 -8.23
CA GLU A 192 -11.68 -2.30 -9.05
C GLU A 192 -12.92 -2.00 -8.19
N ILE A 193 -13.21 -2.82 -7.17
CA ILE A 193 -14.29 -2.57 -6.21
C ILE A 193 -14.12 -1.19 -5.53
N GLN A 194 -12.91 -0.86 -5.10
CA GLN A 194 -12.62 0.44 -4.46
C GLN A 194 -12.70 1.60 -5.46
N ARG A 195 -12.15 1.42 -6.67
CA ARG A 195 -12.23 2.41 -7.76
C ARG A 195 -13.69 2.73 -8.09
N ASP A 196 -14.48 1.68 -8.35
CA ASP A 196 -15.88 1.81 -8.79
C ASP A 196 -16.75 2.46 -7.71
N ALA A 197 -16.36 2.33 -6.44
CA ALA A 197 -17.02 2.98 -5.31
C ALA A 197 -16.56 4.43 -5.07
N GLY A 198 -15.44 4.87 -5.64
CA GLY A 198 -15.00 6.28 -5.61
C GLY A 198 -13.53 6.53 -5.28
N ALA A 199 -12.70 5.50 -5.05
CA ALA A 199 -11.26 5.70 -4.89
C ALA A 199 -10.67 6.36 -6.14
N SER A 200 -9.84 7.40 -5.94
CA SER A 200 -9.29 8.20 -7.04
C SER A 200 -7.86 7.82 -7.41
N VAL A 201 -7.20 7.04 -6.55
CA VAL A 201 -5.87 6.48 -6.72
C VAL A 201 -5.88 5.08 -6.13
N VAL A 202 -5.07 4.18 -6.66
CA VAL A 202 -4.81 2.88 -6.00
C VAL A 202 -3.33 2.67 -5.71
N GLN A 203 -3.04 1.97 -4.62
CA GLN A 203 -1.69 1.51 -4.30
C GLN A 203 -1.62 -0.02 -4.19
N LEU A 204 -0.65 -0.62 -4.88
CA LEU A 204 -0.29 -2.02 -4.71
C LEU A 204 0.91 -2.13 -3.76
N PHE A 205 0.74 -2.90 -2.68
CA PHE A 205 1.76 -3.09 -1.65
C PHE A 205 2.50 -4.41 -1.84
N ASP A 206 3.72 -4.36 -2.37
CA ASP A 206 4.63 -5.50 -2.42
C ASP A 206 5.64 -5.48 -1.25
N SER A 207 5.09 -5.60 -0.05
CA SER A 207 5.82 -5.40 1.22
C SER A 207 6.97 -6.39 1.41
N TRP A 208 6.92 -7.55 0.77
CA TRP A 208 7.90 -8.62 0.93
C TRP A 208 8.89 -8.75 -0.23
N ALA A 209 8.68 -8.01 -1.33
CA ALA A 209 9.50 -8.15 -2.55
C ALA A 209 11.00 -8.03 -2.31
N GLY A 210 11.44 -7.19 -1.37
CA GLY A 210 12.86 -7.01 -1.04
C GLY A 210 13.58 -8.24 -0.50
N SER A 211 12.88 -9.35 -0.24
CA SER A 211 13.49 -10.65 0.07
C SER A 211 13.95 -11.44 -1.17
N LEU A 212 13.71 -10.92 -2.38
CA LEU A 212 14.01 -11.57 -3.65
C LEU A 212 15.28 -11.01 -4.31
N SER A 213 15.90 -11.84 -5.14
CA SER A 213 16.90 -11.36 -6.09
C SER A 213 16.22 -10.61 -7.26
N PRO A 214 16.92 -9.70 -7.96
CA PRO A 214 16.37 -9.06 -9.16
C PRO A 214 15.91 -10.06 -10.23
N ALA A 215 16.62 -11.19 -10.39
CA ALA A 215 16.27 -12.23 -11.35
C ALA A 215 14.95 -12.92 -10.97
N ASP A 216 14.79 -13.28 -9.68
CA ASP A 216 13.56 -13.92 -9.20
C ASP A 216 12.38 -12.95 -9.29
N TYR A 217 12.58 -11.68 -8.93
CA TYR A 217 11.53 -10.67 -9.01
C TYR A 217 10.98 -10.54 -10.44
N ARG A 218 11.87 -10.38 -11.43
CA ARG A 218 11.49 -10.26 -12.84
C ARG A 218 10.80 -11.50 -13.38
N ALA A 219 11.29 -12.69 -13.03
CA ALA A 219 10.78 -13.95 -13.56
C ALA A 219 9.45 -14.37 -12.93
N PHE A 220 9.32 -14.20 -11.61
CA PHE A 220 8.27 -14.84 -10.83
C PHE A 220 7.28 -13.88 -10.17
N VAL A 221 7.55 -12.57 -10.14
CA VAL A 221 6.71 -11.61 -9.39
C VAL A 221 6.21 -10.46 -10.25
N ALA A 222 7.10 -9.73 -10.92
CA ALA A 222 6.75 -8.53 -11.69
C ALA A 222 5.60 -8.75 -12.69
N PRO A 223 5.52 -9.88 -13.44
CA PRO A 223 4.40 -10.11 -14.37
C PRO A 223 3.02 -10.13 -13.69
N HIS A 224 2.95 -10.68 -12.46
CA HIS A 224 1.70 -10.79 -11.71
C HIS A 224 1.31 -9.45 -11.07
N SER A 225 2.29 -8.68 -10.56
CA SER A 225 2.06 -7.32 -10.07
C SER A 225 1.64 -6.37 -11.20
N HIS A 226 2.23 -6.52 -12.39
CA HIS A 226 1.80 -5.81 -13.61
C HIS A 226 0.33 -6.11 -13.91
N ALA A 227 -0.04 -7.40 -14.01
CA ALA A 227 -1.42 -7.81 -14.30
C ALA A 227 -2.45 -7.29 -13.27
N ALA A 228 -2.03 -7.11 -12.01
CA ALA A 228 -2.89 -6.58 -10.95
C ALA A 228 -3.24 -5.09 -11.14
N LEU A 229 -2.35 -4.30 -11.77
CA LEU A 229 -2.52 -2.86 -11.96
C LEU A 229 -2.92 -2.46 -13.39
N ASP A 230 -2.56 -3.27 -14.38
CA ASP A 230 -2.74 -2.92 -15.80
C ASP A 230 -4.21 -2.61 -16.13
N GLY A 231 -4.50 -1.52 -16.82
CA GLY A 231 -5.87 -1.15 -17.17
C GLY A 231 -6.82 -0.84 -15.99
N ILE A 232 -6.31 -0.56 -14.78
CA ILE A 232 -7.15 -0.08 -13.66
C ILE A 232 -7.88 1.23 -13.99
N GLY A 233 -7.31 2.08 -14.86
CA GLY A 233 -7.99 3.26 -15.40
C GLY A 233 -8.00 4.49 -14.50
N ILE A 234 -7.33 4.43 -13.34
CA ILE A 234 -7.03 5.56 -12.45
C ILE A 234 -5.56 5.51 -12.06
N PRO A 235 -4.97 6.61 -11.55
CA PRO A 235 -3.56 6.62 -11.16
C PRO A 235 -3.19 5.49 -10.20
N THR A 236 -2.04 4.87 -10.44
CA THR A 236 -1.55 3.74 -9.66
C THR A 236 -0.20 4.02 -9.01
N ILE A 237 -0.02 3.50 -7.81
CA ILE A 237 1.24 3.56 -7.07
C ILE A 237 1.67 2.13 -6.78
N HIS A 238 2.93 1.80 -7.08
CA HIS A 238 3.51 0.53 -6.67
C HIS A 238 4.58 0.77 -5.61
N PHE A 239 4.40 0.17 -4.44
CA PHE A 239 5.30 0.33 -3.32
C PHE A 239 5.82 -1.03 -2.86
N GLY A 240 7.13 -1.12 -2.63
CA GLY A 240 7.74 -2.28 -2.00
C GLY A 240 8.84 -1.87 -1.02
N VAL A 241 9.08 -2.73 -0.03
CA VAL A 241 10.14 -2.53 0.95
C VAL A 241 11.33 -3.40 0.57
N GLY A 242 12.51 -2.80 0.47
CA GLY A 242 13.79 -3.48 0.19
C GLY A 242 14.05 -3.67 -1.29
N THR A 243 13.43 -2.86 -2.12
CA THR A 243 13.40 -3.05 -3.58
C THR A 243 14.50 -2.26 -4.30
N GLY A 244 15.36 -1.52 -3.58
CA GLY A 244 16.48 -0.77 -4.16
C GLY A 244 17.28 -1.51 -5.25
N PRO A 245 17.68 -2.79 -5.05
CA PRO A 245 18.42 -3.57 -6.06
C PRO A 245 17.69 -3.81 -7.39
N PHE A 246 16.38 -3.61 -7.45
CA PHE A 246 15.53 -3.79 -8.63
C PHE A 246 14.47 -2.68 -8.74
N LEU A 247 14.80 -1.48 -8.27
CA LEU A 247 13.84 -0.38 -8.18
C LEU A 247 13.24 0.00 -9.55
N ALA A 248 14.02 -0.10 -10.64
CA ALA A 248 13.52 0.12 -11.99
C ALA A 248 12.40 -0.86 -12.37
N ASP A 249 12.47 -2.11 -11.91
CA ASP A 249 11.47 -3.15 -12.20
C ASP A 249 10.14 -2.88 -11.46
N MET A 250 10.16 -2.09 -10.37
CA MET A 250 8.95 -1.66 -9.66
C MET A 250 8.05 -0.75 -10.52
N ARG A 251 8.57 -0.18 -11.63
CA ARG A 251 7.76 0.56 -12.61
C ARG A 251 6.73 -0.31 -13.33
N LEU A 252 6.90 -1.63 -13.30
CA LEU A 252 6.02 -2.59 -13.98
C LEU A 252 5.79 -2.18 -15.44
N ASP A 253 6.87 -1.98 -16.18
CA ASP A 253 6.85 -1.55 -17.59
C ASP A 253 6.02 -0.29 -17.88
N GLY A 254 5.89 0.59 -16.89
CA GLY A 254 5.19 1.88 -17.01
C GLY A 254 3.73 1.85 -16.58
N VAL A 255 3.23 0.72 -16.07
CA VAL A 255 1.89 0.63 -15.48
C VAL A 255 1.78 1.46 -14.20
N ALA A 256 2.85 1.54 -13.41
CA ALA A 256 2.89 2.34 -12.18
C ALA A 256 3.18 3.83 -12.48
N ASP A 257 2.22 4.72 -12.22
CA ASP A 257 2.39 6.17 -12.38
C ASP A 257 3.37 6.75 -11.35
N ALA A 258 3.40 6.15 -10.16
CA ALA A 258 4.41 6.42 -9.15
C ALA A 258 5.00 5.15 -8.55
N VAL A 259 6.28 5.25 -8.19
CA VAL A 259 6.98 4.23 -7.42
C VAL A 259 7.23 4.73 -6.01
N GLY A 260 6.75 3.96 -5.03
CA GLY A 260 7.05 4.20 -3.63
C GLY A 260 8.43 3.68 -3.27
N VAL A 261 9.24 4.54 -2.66
CA VAL A 261 10.64 4.31 -2.32
C VAL A 261 10.75 4.19 -0.80
N ASP A 262 11.42 3.15 -0.30
CA ASP A 262 11.67 3.03 1.14
C ASP A 262 12.84 3.93 1.60
N TRP A 263 12.98 4.09 2.91
CA TRP A 263 13.87 5.08 3.53
C TRP A 263 15.38 4.85 3.31
N ARG A 264 15.79 3.68 2.80
CA ARG A 264 17.21 3.36 2.57
C ARG A 264 17.75 3.97 1.29
N GLN A 265 16.88 4.35 0.36
CA GLN A 265 17.25 4.83 -0.96
C GLN A 265 16.98 6.34 -1.07
N PRO A 266 17.99 7.20 -1.15
CA PRO A 266 17.78 8.64 -1.37
C PRO A 266 16.94 8.91 -2.62
N LEU A 267 15.99 9.86 -2.56
CA LEU A 267 15.02 10.09 -3.64
C LEU A 267 15.65 10.61 -4.93
N ASP A 268 16.76 11.32 -4.85
CA ASP A 268 17.53 11.81 -6.00
C ASP A 268 18.19 10.65 -6.77
N GLU A 269 18.74 9.68 -6.05
CA GLU A 269 19.27 8.44 -6.64
C GLU A 269 18.14 7.55 -7.20
N ALA A 270 17.02 7.44 -6.47
CA ALA A 270 15.83 6.73 -6.94
C ALA A 270 15.30 7.31 -8.26
N ALA A 271 15.20 8.65 -8.36
CA ALA A 271 14.79 9.34 -9.57
C ALA A 271 15.73 9.05 -10.75
N ALA A 272 17.05 9.00 -10.52
CA ALA A 272 18.01 8.65 -11.55
C ALA A 272 17.85 7.21 -12.06
N ILE A 273 17.51 6.26 -11.19
CA ILE A 273 17.25 4.85 -11.56
C ILE A 273 15.92 4.72 -12.32
N LEU A 274 14.87 5.37 -11.83
CA LEU A 274 13.52 5.27 -12.37
C LEU A 274 13.36 6.03 -13.70
N GLY A 275 14.14 7.09 -13.90
CA GLY A 275 14.08 7.95 -15.07
C GLY A 275 13.19 9.18 -14.89
N PRO A 276 13.26 10.13 -15.84
CA PRO A 276 12.68 11.47 -15.69
C PRO A 276 11.16 11.52 -15.70
N ASP A 277 10.49 10.45 -16.14
CA ASP A 277 9.04 10.42 -16.36
C ASP A 277 8.24 9.87 -15.17
N VAL A 278 8.91 9.50 -14.08
CA VAL A 278 8.30 8.79 -12.94
C VAL A 278 8.15 9.72 -11.73
N THR A 279 6.97 9.68 -11.11
CA THR A 279 6.73 10.30 -9.80
C THR A 279 7.20 9.37 -8.69
N VAL A 280 7.86 9.92 -7.67
CA VAL A 280 8.30 9.14 -6.50
C VAL A 280 7.41 9.42 -5.30
N GLN A 281 7.18 8.41 -4.47
CA GLN A 281 6.51 8.55 -3.18
C GLN A 281 7.45 8.15 -2.04
N GLY A 282 7.44 8.92 -0.95
CA GLY A 282 8.26 8.67 0.25
C GLY A 282 9.17 9.86 0.60
N ASN A 283 10.26 9.67 1.33
CA ASN A 283 10.61 8.42 1.99
C ASN A 283 11.23 8.64 3.37
N ILE A 284 10.61 9.52 4.18
CA ILE A 284 11.02 9.79 5.56
C ILE A 284 11.25 8.47 6.31
N ASP A 285 12.39 8.33 6.99
CA ASP A 285 12.66 7.16 7.83
C ASP A 285 11.66 7.13 9.00
N PRO A 286 10.80 6.09 9.11
CA PRO A 286 9.85 5.99 10.21
C PRO A 286 10.51 6.01 11.60
N ALA A 287 11.79 5.61 11.72
CA ALA A 287 12.52 5.66 12.98
C ALA A 287 12.73 7.10 13.48
N LEU A 288 12.81 8.08 12.58
CA LEU A 288 13.01 9.48 12.94
C LEU A 288 11.77 10.15 13.53
N LEU A 289 10.61 9.50 13.48
CA LEU A 289 9.42 9.96 14.21
C LEU A 289 9.61 9.91 15.73
N GLY A 290 10.57 9.12 16.22
CA GLY A 290 10.98 9.10 17.63
C GLY A 290 12.07 10.12 17.99
N ALA A 291 12.58 10.89 17.03
CA ALA A 291 13.66 11.85 17.26
C ALA A 291 13.11 13.23 17.72
N PRO A 292 13.94 14.07 18.37
CA PRO A 292 13.57 15.46 18.63
C PRO A 292 13.26 16.21 17.33
N TRP A 293 12.30 17.14 17.39
CA TRP A 293 11.82 17.85 16.20
C TRP A 293 12.91 18.46 15.31
N PRO A 294 13.97 19.13 15.81
CA PRO A 294 15.00 19.68 14.93
C PRO A 294 15.70 18.63 14.04
N VAL A 295 15.78 17.38 14.50
CA VAL A 295 16.35 16.26 13.74
C VAL A 295 15.36 15.78 12.68
N LEU A 296 14.09 15.58 13.07
CA LEU A 296 13.04 15.16 12.15
C LEU A 296 12.78 16.23 11.07
N GLU A 297 12.71 17.49 11.45
CA GLU A 297 12.58 18.63 10.54
C GLU A 297 13.70 18.62 9.50
N ALA A 298 14.96 18.60 9.94
CA ALA A 298 16.11 18.56 9.02
C ALA A 298 16.03 17.38 8.03
N HIS A 299 15.61 16.20 8.50
CA HIS A 299 15.41 15.03 7.64
C HIS A 299 14.28 15.22 6.63
N VAL A 300 13.13 15.74 7.06
CA VAL A 300 11.99 16.04 6.16
C VAL A 300 12.43 17.04 5.08
N LEU A 301 13.22 18.05 5.45
CA LEU A 301 13.73 19.03 4.49
C LEU A 301 14.70 18.43 3.47
N ASP A 302 15.60 17.54 3.90
CA ASP A 302 16.49 16.81 3.00
C ASP A 302 15.70 15.91 2.04
N VAL A 303 14.70 15.19 2.53
CA VAL A 303 13.81 14.36 1.69
C VAL A 303 13.06 15.21 0.67
N LEU A 304 12.52 16.36 1.07
CA LEU A 304 11.84 17.28 0.15
C LEU A 304 12.78 17.83 -0.93
N GLU A 305 14.00 18.20 -0.56
CA GLU A 305 14.99 18.73 -1.52
C GLU A 305 15.41 17.65 -2.53
N ARG A 306 15.73 16.44 -2.06
CA ARG A 306 16.07 15.31 -2.95
C ARG A 306 14.91 14.90 -3.85
N GLY A 307 13.68 14.95 -3.34
CA GLY A 307 12.46 14.67 -4.09
C GLY A 307 12.27 15.57 -5.32
N ARG A 308 12.90 16.76 -5.36
CA ARG A 308 12.82 17.67 -6.52
C ARG A 308 13.44 17.11 -7.79
N ALA A 309 14.27 16.07 -7.69
CA ALA A 309 14.90 15.41 -8.83
C ALA A 309 13.93 14.54 -9.66
N ALA A 310 12.84 14.05 -9.05
CA ALA A 310 11.83 13.24 -9.73
C ALA A 310 10.83 14.10 -10.54
N ARG A 311 10.01 13.50 -11.42
CA ARG A 311 8.96 14.24 -12.15
C ARG A 311 8.02 14.98 -11.19
N GLY A 312 7.47 14.21 -10.26
CA GLY A 312 6.69 14.66 -9.11
C GLY A 312 7.16 13.96 -7.85
N HIS A 313 6.83 14.54 -6.70
CA HIS A 313 7.12 13.97 -5.40
C HIS A 313 5.84 13.98 -4.56
N ILE A 314 5.54 12.82 -3.97
CA ILE A 314 4.49 12.65 -2.96
C ILE A 314 5.22 12.34 -1.65
N LEU A 315 5.21 13.28 -0.72
CA LEU A 315 5.86 13.06 0.57
C LEU A 315 5.09 11.99 1.34
N ASN A 316 5.84 11.00 1.80
CA ASN A 316 5.35 9.94 2.67
C ASN A 316 6.52 9.45 3.52
N LEU A 317 6.24 8.57 4.47
CA LEU A 317 7.26 7.75 5.09
C LEU A 317 7.77 6.68 4.10
N GLY A 318 8.96 6.14 4.38
CA GLY A 318 9.50 4.98 3.66
C GLY A 318 8.87 3.64 4.08
N HIS A 319 8.04 3.64 5.12
CA HIS A 319 7.19 2.51 5.54
C HIS A 319 6.03 3.01 6.43
N GLY A 320 5.24 2.12 7.04
CA GLY A 320 4.08 2.53 7.83
C GLY A 320 4.42 3.21 9.15
N VAL A 321 3.56 4.14 9.59
CA VAL A 321 3.64 4.79 10.91
C VAL A 321 3.76 3.74 12.03
N PRO A 322 4.80 3.82 12.89
CA PRO A 322 4.94 2.97 14.06
C PRO A 322 3.81 3.18 15.09
N PRO A 323 3.33 2.13 15.78
CA PRO A 323 2.24 2.23 16.77
C PRO A 323 2.48 3.21 17.92
N GLU A 324 3.74 3.36 18.33
CA GLU A 324 4.15 4.20 19.47
C GLU A 324 4.47 5.65 19.06
N THR A 325 4.28 6.00 17.77
CA THR A 325 4.50 7.35 17.27
C THR A 325 3.59 8.33 18.00
N ASP A 326 4.17 9.43 18.47
CA ASP A 326 3.38 10.60 18.88
C ASP A 326 2.71 11.20 17.62
N PRO A 327 1.38 11.13 17.51
CA PRO A 327 0.67 11.61 16.33
C PRO A 327 0.91 13.09 16.03
N ASP A 328 1.28 13.90 17.03
CA ASP A 328 1.57 15.32 16.81
C ASP A 328 2.82 15.53 15.94
N GLN A 329 3.75 14.55 15.89
CA GLN A 329 4.87 14.59 14.94
C GLN A 329 4.38 14.54 13.49
N LEU A 330 3.33 13.76 13.20
CA LEU A 330 2.74 13.70 11.85
C LEU A 330 2.08 15.04 11.50
N THR A 331 1.35 15.66 12.43
CA THR A 331 0.77 17.00 12.24
C THR A 331 1.85 18.02 11.92
N ARG A 332 2.95 18.04 12.68
CA ARG A 332 4.05 18.99 12.45
C ARG A 332 4.73 18.79 11.10
N ILE A 333 4.87 17.55 10.62
CA ILE A 333 5.37 17.27 9.26
C ILE A 333 4.42 17.90 8.22
N VAL A 334 3.11 17.68 8.36
CA VAL A 334 2.13 18.25 7.42
C VAL A 334 2.19 19.78 7.43
N GLU A 335 2.17 20.41 8.60
CA GLU A 335 2.30 21.86 8.75
C GLU A 335 3.59 22.41 8.14
N LEU A 336 4.73 21.73 8.34
CA LEU A 336 6.02 22.10 7.75
C LEU A 336 5.97 22.09 6.23
N VAL A 337 5.36 21.06 5.63
CA VAL A 337 5.24 20.91 4.18
C VAL A 337 4.28 21.94 3.60
N HIS A 338 3.17 22.19 4.29
CA HIS A 338 2.11 23.11 3.86
C HIS A 338 2.48 24.59 4.02
N SER A 339 3.47 24.91 4.86
CA SER A 339 3.96 26.29 5.04
C SER A 339 4.97 26.75 3.97
N ARG A 340 5.25 25.92 2.97
CA ARG A 340 6.27 26.14 1.93
C ARG A 340 5.69 26.34 0.55
#